data_AF-A0A271LAQ2-F1
#
_entry.id   AF-A0A271LAQ2-F1
#
_cell.length_a   1.000
_cell.length_b   1.000
_cell.length_c   1.000
_cell.angle_alpha   90.00
_cell.angle_beta   90.00
_cell.angle_gamma   90.00
#
_symmetry.space_group_name_H-M   'P 1'
#
loop_
_entity.id
_entity.type
_entity.pdbx_description
1 polymer ?
#
loop_
_entity_poly.entity_id
_entity_poly.type
_entity_poly.pdbx_seq_one_letter_code
_entity_poly.pdbx_strand_id
1 'polypeptide(L)'
;MKIKDIIYRDIDEVPLAEYVEAFSFLVAGVDDKNLKTDVDVQNAKSKYLIAYESYRILISLLIVFLVIFANLIRSGNVQLNYERIMRGHAFMEAWPWNKNIFLQLLKANQLDLFRQRNDYYWFSYLCSVTSSIWILWILWRISVEFRRSDRMNVSDSEYAAVLRAIGILLAGTLISFFAAKASFSDGYSFYAPSLKDAVVAYSIKKILLISCFYAMCGLSVFVISMLFRYRRI
;
A
#
# COMPACT_ATOMS: atom_id res chain seq x y z
N MET A 1 -20.91 5.00 23.16
CA MET A 1 -20.17 6.17 22.57
C MET A 1 -19.90 5.91 21.08
N LYS A 2 -19.78 6.91 20.18
CA LYS A 2 -19.43 6.63 18.78
C LYS A 2 -17.94 6.33 18.67
N ILE A 3 -17.55 5.38 17.81
CA ILE A 3 -16.15 4.96 17.56
C ILE A 3 -15.22 6.16 17.30
N LYS A 4 -15.70 7.15 16.53
CA LYS A 4 -14.95 8.38 16.25
C LYS A 4 -14.55 9.11 17.55
N ASP A 5 -15.43 9.16 18.54
CA ASP A 5 -15.20 9.90 19.78
C ASP A 5 -14.16 9.19 20.66
N ILE A 6 -14.09 7.85 20.59
CA ILE A 6 -13.04 7.04 21.25
C ILE A 6 -11.68 7.27 20.61
N ILE A 7 -11.60 7.29 19.28
CA ILE A 7 -10.33 7.41 18.54
C ILE A 7 -9.65 8.76 18.77
N TYR A 8 -10.45 9.81 19.00
CA TYR A 8 -9.95 11.17 19.20
C TYR A 8 -9.75 11.56 20.68
N ARG A 9 -10.08 10.71 21.65
CA ARG A 9 -9.83 10.95 23.08
C ARG A 9 -8.52 10.34 23.56
N ASP A 10 -8.00 10.78 24.70
CA ASP A 10 -6.83 10.14 25.31
C ASP A 10 -7.20 8.71 25.75
N ILE A 11 -6.27 7.77 25.60
CA ILE A 11 -6.49 6.35 25.95
C ILE A 11 -6.76 6.17 27.44
N ASP A 12 -6.23 7.09 28.26
CA ASP A 12 -6.37 7.10 29.71
C ASP A 12 -7.76 7.61 30.15
N GLU A 13 -8.44 8.42 29.32
CA GLU A 13 -9.74 9.02 29.66
C GLU A 13 -10.94 8.09 29.46
N VAL A 14 -10.83 7.12 28.55
CA VAL A 14 -11.96 6.27 28.14
C VAL A 14 -11.88 4.92 28.86
N PRO A 15 -12.91 4.48 29.61
CA PRO A 15 -12.88 3.20 30.31
C PRO A 15 -12.89 2.02 29.32
N LEU A 16 -12.28 0.89 29.71
CA LEU A 16 -12.16 -0.30 28.84
C LEU A 16 -13.52 -0.82 28.35
N ALA A 17 -14.57 -0.77 29.18
CA ALA A 17 -15.91 -1.21 28.82
C ALA A 17 -16.45 -0.51 27.56
N GLU A 18 -16.15 0.79 27.39
CA GLU A 18 -16.56 1.53 26.20
C GLU A 18 -15.82 1.08 24.94
N TYR A 19 -14.57 0.62 25.06
CA TYR A 19 -13.84 -0.02 23.95
C TYR A 19 -14.48 -1.36 23.57
N VAL A 20 -14.78 -2.21 24.56
CA VAL A 20 -15.41 -3.52 24.32
C VAL A 20 -16.75 -3.35 23.60
N GLU A 21 -17.59 -2.42 24.05
CA GLU A 21 -18.89 -2.13 23.43
C GLU A 21 -18.71 -1.62 22.00
N ALA A 22 -17.89 -0.58 21.81
CA ALA A 22 -17.74 0.09 20.52
C ALA A 22 -16.99 -0.73 19.47
N PHE A 23 -16.10 -1.63 19.89
CA PHE A 23 -15.27 -2.48 19.01
C PHE A 23 -15.67 -3.96 19.05
N SER A 24 -16.86 -4.28 19.55
CA SER A 24 -17.41 -5.64 19.63
C SER A 24 -17.42 -6.40 18.28
N PHE A 25 -17.42 -5.68 17.15
CA PHE A 25 -17.37 -6.26 15.81
C PHE A 25 -15.95 -6.68 15.34
N LEU A 26 -14.89 -6.29 16.07
CA LEU A 26 -13.49 -6.53 15.66
C LEU A 26 -12.80 -7.66 16.41
N VAL A 27 -13.19 -7.93 17.65
CA VAL A 27 -12.48 -8.86 18.54
C VAL A 27 -13.47 -9.84 19.15
N ALA A 28 -13.26 -11.12 18.88
CA ALA A 28 -13.82 -12.19 19.71
C ALA A 28 -12.94 -12.33 20.96
N GLY A 29 -13.38 -11.73 22.08
CA GLY A 29 -12.86 -12.00 23.42
C GLY A 29 -11.46 -11.45 23.72
N VAL A 30 -11.39 -10.22 24.26
CA VAL A 30 -10.38 -9.96 25.30
C VAL A 30 -10.93 -10.63 26.56
N ASP A 31 -10.20 -11.59 27.11
CA ASP A 31 -10.61 -12.32 28.31
C ASP A 31 -10.41 -11.39 29.53
N ASP A 32 -11.41 -10.53 29.78
CA ASP A 32 -11.38 -9.48 30.81
C ASP A 32 -11.13 -10.02 32.23
N LYS A 33 -11.28 -11.34 32.43
CA LYS A 33 -11.16 -12.02 33.73
C LYS A 33 -9.75 -12.03 34.32
N ASN A 34 -8.71 -11.67 33.55
CA ASN A 34 -7.31 -11.73 33.99
C ASN A 34 -6.57 -10.37 34.04
N LEU A 35 -7.26 -9.25 33.84
CA LEU A 35 -6.64 -7.91 33.91
C LEU A 35 -6.45 -7.51 35.39
N LYS A 36 -5.21 -7.46 35.88
CA LYS A 36 -4.90 -7.16 37.29
C LYS A 36 -4.19 -5.83 37.50
N THR A 37 -3.54 -5.30 36.47
CA THR A 37 -2.77 -4.05 36.54
C THR A 37 -3.29 -3.01 35.55
N ASP A 38 -3.05 -1.72 35.84
CA ASP A 38 -3.40 -0.62 34.93
C ASP A 38 -2.71 -0.76 33.57
N VAL A 39 -1.51 -1.36 33.57
CA VAL A 39 -0.74 -1.70 32.37
C VAL A 39 -1.46 -2.74 31.51
N ASP A 40 -2.06 -3.76 32.13
CA ASP A 40 -2.85 -4.77 31.41
C ASP A 40 -4.08 -4.14 30.73
N VAL A 41 -4.75 -3.21 31.43
CA VAL A 41 -5.91 -2.49 30.93
C VAL A 41 -5.54 -1.58 29.76
N GLN A 42 -4.43 -0.83 29.86
CA GLN A 42 -3.94 -0.01 28.74
C GLN A 42 -3.56 -0.87 27.53
N ASN A 43 -2.88 -1.99 27.75
CA ASN A 43 -2.54 -2.95 26.68
C ASN A 43 -3.80 -3.51 25.99
N ALA A 44 -4.86 -3.80 26.75
CA ALA A 44 -6.14 -4.23 26.18
C ALA A 44 -6.78 -3.13 25.31
N LYS A 45 -6.81 -1.88 25.77
CA LYS A 45 -7.31 -0.73 24.98
C LYS A 45 -6.51 -0.54 23.68
N SER A 46 -5.18 -0.63 23.75
CA SER A 46 -4.30 -0.53 22.59
C SER A 46 -4.59 -1.62 21.55
N LYS A 47 -4.91 -2.85 21.96
CA LYS A 47 -5.29 -3.94 21.04
C LYS A 47 -6.54 -3.61 20.24
N TYR A 48 -7.56 -3.03 20.87
CA TYR A 48 -8.79 -2.62 20.18
C TYR A 48 -8.52 -1.53 19.13
N LEU A 49 -7.71 -0.54 19.48
CA LEU A 49 -7.31 0.53 18.55
C LEU A 49 -6.48 -0.02 17.38
N ILE A 50 -5.54 -0.94 17.66
CA ILE A 50 -4.73 -1.61 16.63
C ILE A 50 -5.60 -2.46 15.71
N ALA A 51 -6.55 -3.22 16.25
CA ALA A 51 -7.46 -4.04 15.47
C ALA A 51 -8.34 -3.17 14.55
N TYR A 52 -8.87 -2.07 15.06
CA TYR A 52 -9.71 -1.15 14.28
C TYR A 52 -8.93 -0.48 13.15
N GLU A 53 -7.72 0.02 13.43
CA GLU A 53 -6.91 0.65 12.40
C GLU A 53 -6.40 -0.37 11.36
N SER A 54 -6.07 -1.59 11.79
CA SER A 54 -5.77 -2.71 10.89
C SER A 54 -6.95 -3.02 9.96
N TYR A 55 -8.17 -3.10 10.52
CA TYR A 55 -9.39 -3.31 9.75
C TYR A 55 -9.60 -2.19 8.70
N ARG A 56 -9.46 -0.92 9.10
CA ARG A 56 -9.56 0.22 8.15
C ARG A 56 -8.53 0.14 7.03
N ILE A 57 -7.32 -0.31 7.33
CA ILE A 57 -6.27 -0.47 6.32
C ILE A 57 -6.64 -1.58 5.34
N LEU A 58 -7.06 -2.74 5.84
CA LEU A 58 -7.48 -3.87 5.00
C LEU A 58 -8.62 -3.45 4.05
N ILE A 59 -9.63 -2.75 4.56
CA ILE A 59 -10.72 -2.23 3.73
C ILE A 59 -10.20 -1.22 2.70
N SER A 60 -9.32 -0.29 3.10
CA SER A 60 -8.78 0.70 2.17
C SER A 60 -7.89 0.07 1.07
N LEU A 61 -7.10 -0.95 1.42
CA LEU A 61 -6.29 -1.72 0.48
C LEU A 61 -7.21 -2.47 -0.50
N LEU A 62 -8.24 -3.14 0.01
CA LEU A 62 -9.23 -3.84 -0.81
C LEU A 62 -9.87 -2.88 -1.83
N ILE A 63 -10.29 -1.69 -1.40
CA ILE A 63 -10.87 -0.68 -2.29
C ILE A 63 -9.86 -0.27 -3.37
N VAL A 64 -8.61 0.01 -3.02
CA VAL A 64 -7.55 0.36 -3.99
C VAL A 64 -7.33 -0.76 -5.00
N PHE A 65 -7.23 -2.01 -4.55
CA PHE A 65 -7.12 -3.16 -5.44
C PHE A 65 -8.32 -3.32 -6.36
N LEU A 66 -9.55 -3.11 -5.86
CA LEU A 66 -10.76 -3.14 -6.68
C LEU A 66 -10.77 -2.05 -7.75
N VAL A 67 -10.32 -0.84 -7.42
CA VAL A 67 -10.22 0.26 -8.39
C VAL A 67 -9.20 -0.06 -9.49
N ILE A 68 -8.02 -0.61 -9.12
CA ILE A 68 -6.99 -1.03 -10.08
C ILE A 68 -7.52 -2.17 -10.97
N PHE A 69 -8.20 -3.15 -10.38
CA PHE A 69 -8.78 -4.27 -11.09
C PHE A 69 -9.88 -3.82 -12.07
N ALA A 70 -10.77 -2.91 -11.64
CA ALA A 70 -11.78 -2.32 -12.49
C ALA A 70 -11.15 -1.54 -13.66
N ASN A 71 -10.05 -0.81 -13.42
CA ASN A 71 -9.31 -0.12 -14.47
C ASN A 71 -8.70 -1.09 -15.48
N LEU A 72 -8.14 -2.21 -15.02
CA LEU A 72 -7.60 -3.26 -15.89
C LEU A 72 -8.70 -3.81 -16.83
N ILE A 73 -9.85 -4.21 -16.29
CA ILE A 73 -10.98 -4.74 -17.07
C ILE A 73 -11.49 -3.69 -18.07
N ARG A 74 -11.72 -2.46 -17.61
CA ARG A 74 -12.21 -1.37 -18.46
C ARG A 74 -11.25 -1.10 -19.60
N SER A 75 -9.95 -1.02 -19.33
CA SER A 75 -8.96 -0.70 -20.36
C SER A 75 -8.83 -1.79 -21.43
N GLY A 76 -9.08 -3.06 -21.08
CA GLY A 76 -9.07 -4.18 -22.02
C GLY A 76 -10.30 -4.26 -22.92
N ASN A 77 -11.45 -3.75 -22.47
CA ASN A 77 -12.71 -3.81 -23.22
C ASN A 77 -12.96 -2.61 -24.14
N VAL A 78 -12.21 -1.51 -23.97
CA VAL A 78 -12.39 -0.31 -24.78
C VAL A 78 -11.34 -0.28 -25.89
N GLN A 79 -11.78 -0.20 -27.15
CA GLN A 79 -10.91 0.07 -28.29
C GLN A 79 -10.43 1.53 -28.25
N LEU A 80 -9.35 1.79 -27.50
CA LEU A 80 -8.70 3.09 -27.44
C LEU A 80 -7.36 3.06 -28.20
N ASN A 81 -7.08 4.13 -28.94
CA ASN A 81 -5.77 4.40 -29.49
C ASN A 81 -4.90 5.04 -28.39
N TYR A 82 -4.26 4.21 -27.56
CA TYR A 82 -3.47 4.64 -26.42
C TYR A 82 -2.24 5.44 -26.84
N GLU A 83 -1.66 5.13 -28.00
CA GLU A 83 -0.53 5.88 -28.56
C GLU A 83 -0.87 7.37 -28.70
N ARG A 84 -2.04 7.70 -29.27
CA ARG A 84 -2.46 9.10 -29.44
C ARG A 84 -2.64 9.82 -28.09
N ILE A 85 -3.16 9.13 -27.08
CA ILE A 85 -3.46 9.72 -25.76
C ILE A 85 -2.17 9.94 -24.97
N MET A 86 -1.23 8.99 -25.03
CA MET A 86 -0.08 8.94 -24.13
C MET A 86 1.18 9.59 -24.71
N ARG A 87 1.31 9.69 -26.05
CA ARG A 87 2.53 10.22 -26.67
C ARG A 87 2.77 11.68 -26.25
N GLY A 88 3.88 11.92 -25.54
CA GLY A 88 4.28 13.24 -25.05
C GLY A 88 3.49 13.74 -23.82
N HIS A 89 2.64 12.91 -23.23
CA HIS A 89 1.85 13.29 -22.06
C HIS A 89 2.63 13.03 -20.76
N ALA A 90 2.65 13.99 -19.83
CA ALA A 90 3.35 13.86 -18.53
C ALA A 90 2.89 12.63 -17.71
N PHE A 91 1.65 12.17 -17.94
CA PHE A 91 1.12 10.95 -17.35
C PHE A 91 1.90 9.67 -17.72
N MET A 92 2.61 9.62 -18.87
CA MET A 92 3.54 8.54 -19.18
C MET A 92 4.66 8.41 -18.13
N GLU A 93 5.02 9.52 -17.49
CA GLU A 93 6.11 9.59 -16.52
C GLU A 93 5.65 9.37 -15.08
N ALA A 94 4.34 9.22 -14.85
CA ALA A 94 3.78 8.90 -13.53
C ALA A 94 4.29 7.56 -12.97
N TRP A 95 4.68 6.63 -13.86
CA TRP A 95 5.60 5.55 -13.52
C TRP A 95 6.96 5.80 -14.20
N PRO A 96 7.98 6.29 -13.48
CA PRO A 96 9.19 6.86 -14.10
C PRO A 96 10.05 5.82 -14.85
N TRP A 97 9.79 4.52 -14.67
CA TRP A 97 10.50 3.45 -15.36
C TRP A 97 9.90 3.08 -16.71
N ASN A 98 8.75 3.66 -17.10
CA ASN A 98 8.14 3.43 -18.41
C ASN A 98 9.10 3.75 -19.56
N LYS A 99 9.95 4.77 -19.42
CA LYS A 99 10.97 5.14 -20.42
C LYS A 99 12.04 4.06 -20.59
N ASN A 100 12.50 3.45 -19.50
CA ASN A 100 13.50 2.39 -19.55
C ASN A 100 12.92 1.12 -20.20
N ILE A 101 11.66 0.82 -19.89
CA ILE A 101 10.94 -0.31 -20.48
C ILE A 101 10.70 -0.08 -21.99
N PHE A 102 10.36 1.16 -22.39
CA PHE A 102 10.25 1.52 -23.80
C PHE A 102 11.56 1.23 -24.56
N LEU A 103 12.69 1.69 -24.02
CA LEU A 103 14.00 1.48 -24.63
C LEU A 103 14.35 0.00 -24.71
N GLN A 104 13.94 -0.81 -23.73
CA GLN A 104 14.13 -2.27 -23.77
C GLN A 104 13.30 -2.91 -24.88
N LEU A 105 12.02 -2.57 -24.99
CA LEU A 105 11.13 -3.10 -26.04
C LEU A 105 11.55 -2.65 -27.44
N LEU A 106 12.06 -1.42 -27.57
CA LEU A 106 12.63 -0.91 -28.80
C LEU A 106 13.84 -1.74 -29.23
N LYS A 107 14.76 -2.02 -28.32
CA LYS A 107 15.93 -2.89 -28.58
C LYS A 107 15.55 -4.33 -28.92
N ALA A 108 14.41 -4.80 -28.42
CA ALA A 108 13.89 -6.13 -28.69
C ALA A 108 13.07 -6.23 -29.99
N ASN A 109 12.99 -5.15 -30.80
CA ASN A 109 12.15 -5.05 -32.00
C ASN A 109 10.65 -5.34 -31.72
N GLN A 110 10.20 -5.07 -30.50
CA GLN A 110 8.81 -5.26 -30.04
C GLN A 110 7.99 -3.97 -30.17
N LEU A 111 8.39 -3.03 -31.04
CA LEU A 111 7.70 -1.75 -31.26
C LEU A 111 7.59 -1.36 -32.75
N ASP A 112 7.99 -2.25 -33.65
CA ASP A 112 8.05 -1.96 -35.09
C ASP A 112 6.64 -1.86 -35.68
N LEU A 113 5.74 -2.74 -35.24
CA LEU A 113 4.36 -2.77 -35.68
C LEU A 113 3.49 -1.80 -34.86
N PHE A 114 2.50 -1.19 -35.52
CA PHE A 114 1.54 -0.30 -34.86
C PHE A 114 0.82 -0.98 -33.68
N ARG A 115 0.44 -2.25 -33.84
CA ARG A 115 -0.19 -3.05 -32.77
C ARG A 115 0.71 -3.14 -31.54
N GLN A 116 2.00 -3.43 -31.74
CA GLN A 116 2.96 -3.57 -30.66
C GLN A 116 3.23 -2.24 -29.93
N ARG A 117 3.24 -1.11 -30.66
CA ARG A 117 3.28 0.22 -30.05
C ARG A 117 2.06 0.47 -29.18
N ASN A 118 0.86 0.22 -29.72
CA ASN A 118 -0.38 0.40 -28.97
C ASN A 118 -0.40 -0.48 -27.70
N ASP A 119 0.11 -1.71 -27.79
CA ASP A 119 0.28 -2.62 -26.65
C ASP A 119 1.20 -2.04 -25.57
N TYR A 120 2.34 -1.45 -25.96
CA TYR A 120 3.21 -0.74 -25.02
C TYR A 120 2.54 0.49 -24.39
N TYR A 121 1.83 1.30 -25.16
CA TYR A 121 1.15 2.47 -24.62
C TYR A 121 0.01 2.09 -23.67
N TRP A 122 -0.69 0.98 -23.93
CA TRP A 122 -1.65 0.40 -23.00
C TRP A 122 -0.98 -0.09 -21.71
N PHE A 123 0.13 -0.81 -21.81
CA PHE A 123 0.96 -1.20 -20.67
C PHE A 123 1.40 0.01 -19.83
N SER A 124 1.94 1.03 -20.49
CA SER A 124 2.43 2.26 -19.87
C SER A 124 1.30 3.00 -19.15
N TYR A 125 0.13 3.08 -19.78
CA TYR A 125 -1.10 3.62 -19.18
C TYR A 125 -1.47 2.86 -17.90
N LEU A 126 -1.50 1.53 -17.95
CA LEU A 126 -1.83 0.71 -16.78
C LEU A 126 -0.85 0.93 -15.62
N CYS A 127 0.45 0.95 -15.90
CA CYS A 127 1.49 1.22 -14.90
C CYS A 127 1.33 2.62 -14.30
N SER A 128 1.11 3.64 -15.13
CA SER A 128 0.94 5.03 -14.69
C SER A 128 -0.33 5.25 -13.88
N VAL A 129 -1.49 4.74 -14.31
CA VAL A 129 -2.75 4.82 -13.54
C VAL A 129 -2.61 4.12 -12.21
N THR A 130 -2.05 2.90 -12.21
CA THR A 130 -1.81 2.13 -10.99
C THR A 130 -0.93 2.91 -10.03
N SER A 131 0.19 3.46 -10.52
CA SER A 131 1.10 4.31 -9.74
C SER A 131 0.38 5.52 -9.15
N SER A 132 -0.41 6.25 -9.94
CA SER A 132 -1.16 7.42 -9.47
C SER A 132 -2.20 7.08 -8.40
N ILE A 133 -2.96 5.99 -8.57
CA ILE A 133 -3.93 5.53 -7.56
C ILE A 133 -3.22 5.25 -6.23
N TRP A 134 -2.10 4.55 -6.28
CA TRP A 134 -1.32 4.24 -5.08
C TRP A 134 -0.70 5.46 -4.43
N ILE A 135 -0.16 6.40 -5.22
CA ILE A 135 0.37 7.67 -4.71
C ILE A 135 -0.73 8.44 -3.97
N LEU A 136 -1.92 8.55 -4.55
CA LEU A 136 -3.07 9.21 -3.90
C LEU A 136 -3.44 8.51 -2.59
N TRP A 137 -3.46 7.18 -2.57
CA TRP A 137 -3.72 6.42 -1.35
C TRP A 137 -2.65 6.65 -0.28
N ILE A 138 -1.36 6.64 -0.64
CA ILE A 138 -0.26 6.92 0.29
C ILE A 138 -0.33 8.34 0.82
N LEU A 139 -0.56 9.35 -0.03
CA LEU A 139 -0.69 10.74 0.39
C LEU A 139 -1.86 10.93 1.36
N TRP A 140 -2.99 10.27 1.07
CA TRP A 140 -4.13 10.23 1.98
C TRP A 140 -3.76 9.57 3.32
N ARG A 141 -3.07 8.42 3.30
CA ARG A 141 -2.60 7.75 4.53
C ARG A 141 -1.67 8.62 5.34
N ILE A 142 -0.66 9.20 4.72
CA ILE A 142 0.28 10.13 5.35
C ILE A 142 -0.47 11.30 5.99
N SER A 143 -1.45 11.88 5.28
CA SER A 143 -2.30 12.96 5.80
C SER A 143 -3.13 12.55 7.02
N VAL A 144 -3.65 11.32 7.03
CA VAL A 144 -4.37 10.75 8.18
C VAL A 144 -3.44 10.55 9.37
N GLU A 145 -2.20 10.11 9.14
CA GLU A 145 -1.23 9.92 10.22
C GLU A 145 -0.68 11.22 10.80
N PHE A 146 -0.36 12.21 9.96
CA PHE A 146 0.11 13.52 10.43
C PHE A 146 -0.91 14.22 11.33
N ARG A 147 -2.20 14.15 10.99
CA ARG A 147 -3.29 14.70 11.82
C ARG A 147 -3.43 14.05 13.21
N ARG A 148 -2.72 12.95 13.44
CA ARG A 148 -2.76 12.15 14.66
C ARG A 148 -1.39 12.09 15.35
N SER A 149 -0.41 12.84 14.88
CA SER A 149 0.98 12.80 15.37
C SER A 149 1.19 13.51 16.70
N ASP A 150 0.21 14.25 17.20
CA ASP A 150 0.31 15.05 18.43
C ASP A 150 0.40 14.21 19.73
N ARG A 151 0.56 12.88 19.62
CA ARG A 151 0.48 11.91 20.73
C ARG A 151 1.59 10.85 20.69
N MET A 152 2.82 11.27 20.40
CA MET A 152 3.97 10.36 20.50
C MET A 152 4.29 10.10 21.98
N ASN A 153 4.16 8.85 22.41
CA ASN A 153 4.43 8.40 23.78
C ASN A 153 5.45 7.26 23.71
N VAL A 154 6.68 7.56 23.29
CA VAL A 154 7.77 6.57 23.26
C VAL A 154 8.82 6.96 24.29
N SER A 155 9.13 6.04 25.20
CA SER A 155 10.23 6.22 26.16
C SER A 155 11.60 6.01 25.50
N ASP A 156 12.65 6.60 26.06
CA ASP A 156 14.02 6.50 25.52
C ASP A 156 14.52 5.05 25.40
N SER A 157 14.08 4.17 26.30
CA SER A 157 14.44 2.74 26.29
C SER A 157 13.77 1.94 25.15
N GLU A 158 12.65 2.43 24.62
CA GLU A 158 11.87 1.76 23.56
C GLU A 158 12.25 2.23 22.15
N TYR A 159 12.94 3.37 22.06
CA TYR A 159 13.38 3.97 20.81
C TYR A 159 14.22 3.00 19.96
N ALA A 160 15.09 2.20 20.60
CA ALA A 160 15.92 1.21 19.91
C ALA A 160 15.10 0.07 19.26
N ALA A 161 13.96 -0.32 19.83
CA ALA A 161 13.10 -1.35 19.25
C ALA A 161 12.26 -0.78 18.09
N VAL A 162 11.80 0.47 18.23
CA VAL A 162 11.09 1.19 17.15
C VAL A 162 12.01 1.40 15.94
N LEU A 163 13.26 1.83 16.17
CA LEU A 163 14.26 1.97 15.11
C LEU A 163 14.55 0.67 14.36
N ARG A 164 14.66 -0.46 15.07
CA ARG A 164 14.85 -1.78 14.43
C ARG A 164 13.65 -2.14 13.54
N ALA A 165 12.44 -1.91 14.01
CA ALA A 165 11.23 -2.16 13.23
C ALA A 165 11.17 -1.26 11.98
N ILE A 166 11.50 0.04 12.11
CA ILE A 166 11.63 0.96 10.98
C ILE A 166 12.66 0.44 9.97
N GLY A 167 13.83 -0.02 10.42
CA GLY A 167 14.87 -0.58 9.56
C GLY A 167 14.40 -1.79 8.74
N ILE A 168 13.68 -2.72 9.36
CA ILE A 168 13.13 -3.91 8.69
C ILE A 168 12.08 -3.50 7.64
N LEU A 169 11.19 -2.57 8.00
CA LEU A 169 10.14 -2.07 7.10
C LEU A 169 10.72 -1.32 5.89
N LEU A 170 11.75 -0.52 6.12
CA LEU A 170 12.49 0.16 5.05
C LEU A 170 13.19 -0.85 4.14
N ALA A 171 13.83 -1.89 4.68
CA ALA A 171 14.45 -2.93 3.88
C ALA A 171 13.44 -3.66 2.97
N GLY A 172 12.27 -4.03 3.49
CA GLY A 172 11.20 -4.65 2.69
C GLY A 172 10.64 -3.72 1.60
N THR A 173 10.53 -2.43 1.91
CA THR A 173 10.12 -1.40 0.95
C THR A 173 11.15 -1.22 -0.17
N LEU A 174 12.44 -1.20 0.17
CA LEU A 174 13.55 -1.13 -0.79
C LEU A 174 13.59 -2.36 -1.70
N ILE A 175 13.44 -3.56 -1.16
CA ILE A 175 13.38 -4.80 -1.96
C ILE A 175 12.21 -4.72 -2.96
N SER A 176 11.04 -4.30 -2.49
CA SER A 176 9.85 -4.16 -3.33
C SER A 176 10.03 -3.07 -4.40
N PHE A 177 10.72 -1.98 -4.09
CA PHE A 177 11.09 -0.93 -5.03
C PHE A 177 11.98 -1.46 -6.15
N PHE A 178 13.03 -2.22 -5.81
CA PHE A 178 13.93 -2.82 -6.80
C PHE A 178 13.18 -3.83 -7.69
N ALA A 179 12.27 -4.62 -7.12
CA ALA A 179 11.44 -5.55 -7.89
C ALA A 179 10.49 -4.82 -8.85
N ALA A 180 9.83 -3.74 -8.40
CA ALA A 180 8.96 -2.92 -9.25
C ALA A 180 9.74 -2.24 -10.40
N LYS A 181 10.95 -1.74 -10.10
CA LYS A 181 11.89 -1.14 -11.06
C LYS A 181 12.46 -2.12 -12.08
N ALA A 182 12.57 -3.41 -11.75
CA ALA A 182 13.29 -4.39 -12.57
C ALA A 182 12.85 -4.40 -14.04
N SER A 183 13.76 -4.59 -14.98
CA SER A 183 13.44 -4.72 -16.40
C SER A 183 12.70 -6.02 -16.72
N PHE A 184 12.21 -6.18 -17.95
CA PHE A 184 11.65 -7.46 -18.39
C PHE A 184 12.74 -8.53 -18.47
N SER A 185 12.38 -9.77 -18.11
CA SER A 185 13.26 -10.92 -18.29
C SER A 185 13.29 -11.37 -19.75
N ASP A 186 14.48 -11.78 -20.22
CA ASP A 186 14.68 -12.34 -21.57
C ASP A 186 14.16 -13.79 -21.70
N GLY A 187 13.98 -14.49 -20.57
CA GLY A 187 13.44 -15.85 -20.49
C GLY A 187 11.97 -15.88 -20.08
N TYR A 188 11.30 -17.00 -20.30
CA TYR A 188 9.99 -17.23 -19.70
C TYR A 188 10.14 -17.24 -18.17
N SER A 189 9.31 -16.49 -17.48
CA SER A 189 9.32 -16.43 -16.03
C SER A 189 7.90 -16.37 -15.51
N PHE A 190 7.60 -17.17 -14.50
CA PHE A 190 6.30 -17.10 -13.82
C PHE A 190 6.20 -15.85 -12.95
N TYR A 191 7.30 -15.50 -12.26
CA TYR A 191 7.32 -14.46 -11.22
C TYR A 191 7.73 -13.09 -11.75
N ALA A 192 8.64 -13.04 -12.73
CA ALA A 192 9.08 -11.80 -13.34
C ALA A 192 8.30 -11.56 -14.64
N PRO A 193 7.96 -10.30 -14.97
CA PRO A 193 7.39 -10.00 -16.27
C PRO A 193 8.45 -10.25 -17.36
N SER A 194 8.06 -10.99 -18.40
CA SER A 194 8.96 -11.44 -19.47
C SER A 194 8.62 -10.77 -20.80
N LEU A 195 9.64 -10.57 -21.64
CA LEU A 195 9.46 -10.16 -23.03
C LEU A 195 8.72 -11.20 -23.89
N LYS A 196 8.69 -12.46 -23.43
CA LYS A 196 8.01 -13.57 -24.12
C LYS A 196 6.56 -13.75 -23.67
N ASP A 197 6.13 -13.04 -22.62
CA ASP A 197 4.76 -13.07 -22.16
C ASP A 197 3.84 -12.29 -23.13
N ALA A 198 2.57 -12.68 -23.20
CA ALA A 198 1.56 -11.82 -23.80
C ALA A 198 1.48 -10.49 -23.03
N VAL A 199 1.13 -9.42 -23.75
CA VAL A 199 1.06 -8.03 -23.22
C VAL A 199 0.25 -7.94 -21.94
N VAL A 200 -0.90 -8.61 -21.91
CA VAL A 200 -1.77 -8.70 -20.73
C VAL A 200 -1.02 -9.32 -19.54
N ALA A 201 -0.29 -10.42 -19.77
CA ALA A 201 0.38 -11.16 -18.70
C ALA A 201 1.55 -10.38 -18.09
N TYR A 202 2.44 -9.79 -18.91
CA TYR A 202 3.52 -8.96 -18.34
C TYR A 202 2.98 -7.67 -17.70
N SER A 203 1.86 -7.12 -18.21
CA SER A 203 1.22 -5.94 -17.63
C SER A 203 0.68 -6.23 -16.24
N ILE A 204 -0.05 -7.34 -16.07
CA ILE A 204 -0.57 -7.79 -14.77
C ILE A 204 0.58 -8.01 -13.78
N LYS A 205 1.63 -8.73 -14.18
CA LYS A 205 2.82 -8.95 -13.34
C LYS A 205 3.43 -7.63 -12.89
N LYS A 206 3.53 -6.63 -13.77
CA LYS A 206 4.04 -5.31 -13.42
C LYS A 206 3.13 -4.52 -12.50
N ILE A 207 1.82 -4.50 -12.75
CA ILE A 207 0.84 -3.85 -11.87
C ILE A 207 0.90 -4.43 -10.47
N LEU A 208 1.05 -5.76 -10.34
CA LEU A 208 1.19 -6.43 -9.05
C LEU A 208 2.48 -6.00 -8.34
N LEU A 209 3.62 -5.96 -9.02
CA LEU A 209 4.88 -5.48 -8.42
C LEU A 209 4.80 -4.02 -7.95
N ILE A 210 4.22 -3.14 -8.76
CA ILE A 210 3.96 -1.74 -8.40
C ILE A 210 3.05 -1.68 -7.16
N SER A 211 1.98 -2.47 -7.15
CA SER A 211 1.02 -2.51 -6.05
C SER A 211 1.64 -3.04 -4.76
N CYS A 212 2.47 -4.08 -4.83
CA CYS A 212 3.20 -4.59 -3.68
C CYS A 212 4.15 -3.53 -3.11
N PHE A 213 4.89 -2.82 -3.95
CA PHE A 213 5.76 -1.73 -3.50
C PHE A 213 4.99 -0.67 -2.73
N TYR A 214 3.91 -0.14 -3.30
CA TYR A 214 3.14 0.93 -2.65
C TYR A 214 2.33 0.45 -1.43
N ALA A 215 1.79 -0.77 -1.46
CA ALA A 215 1.15 -1.37 -0.30
C ALA A 215 2.15 -1.52 0.86
N MET A 216 3.37 -1.99 0.59
CA MET A 216 4.43 -2.09 1.59
C MET A 216 4.84 -0.72 2.13
N CYS A 217 4.93 0.31 1.28
CA CYS A 217 5.14 1.70 1.73
C CYS A 217 4.07 2.15 2.72
N GLY A 218 2.79 1.99 2.37
CA GLY A 218 1.69 2.43 3.25
C GLY A 218 1.55 1.61 4.52
N LEU A 219 1.79 0.29 4.46
CA LEU A 219 1.86 -0.57 5.64
C LEU A 219 3.03 -0.18 6.55
N SER A 220 4.18 0.20 5.98
CA SER A 220 5.31 0.70 6.76
C SER A 220 4.95 1.99 7.50
N VAL A 221 4.35 2.97 6.81
CA VAL A 221 3.85 4.21 7.44
C VAL A 221 2.89 3.90 8.58
N PHE A 222 1.97 2.95 8.38
CA PHE A 222 1.05 2.53 9.42
C PHE A 222 1.75 1.91 10.64
N VAL A 223 2.56 0.88 10.44
CA VAL A 223 3.21 0.15 11.54
C VAL A 223 4.09 1.10 12.36
N ILE A 224 4.84 1.97 11.68
CA ILE A 224 5.65 3.00 12.33
C ILE A 224 4.76 3.91 13.18
N SER A 225 3.65 4.40 12.62
CA SER A 225 2.73 5.27 13.34
C SER A 225 2.05 4.58 14.54
N MET A 226 1.77 3.29 14.47
CA MET A 226 1.23 2.53 15.61
C MET A 226 2.28 2.32 16.70
N LEU A 227 3.51 2.00 16.32
CA LEU A 227 4.62 1.83 17.25
C LEU A 227 4.91 3.11 18.04
N PHE A 228 4.76 4.28 17.42
CA PHE A 228 4.94 5.57 18.10
C PHE A 228 3.77 5.99 19.02
N ARG A 229 2.55 5.46 18.80
CA ARG A 229 1.34 5.92 19.51
C ARG A 229 0.87 4.99 20.63
N TYR A 230 0.96 3.68 20.44
CA TYR A 230 0.27 2.71 21.29
C TYR A 230 1.19 1.80 22.09
N ARG A 231 2.50 2.01 22.00
CA ARG A 231 3.49 1.26 22.78
C ARG A 231 3.83 2.05 24.05
N ARG A 232 3.04 1.83 25.10
CA ARG A 232 3.43 2.01 26.51
C ARG A 232 3.48 0.60 27.09
N ILE A 233 4.65 0.11 27.49
CA ILE A 233 4.77 -1.15 28.25
C ILE A 233 5.19 -0.82 29.67
#